data_AF-A0A2M6X2T8-F1
#
_entry.id   AF-A0A2M6X2T8-F1
#
_cell.length_a   1.000
_cell.length_b   1.000
_cell.length_c   1.000
_cell.angle_alpha   90.00
_cell.angle_beta   90.00
_cell.angle_gamma   90.00
#
_symmetry.space_group_name_H-M   'P 1'
#
loop_
_entity.id
_entity.type
_entity.pdbx_description
1 polymer ?
#
loop_
_entity_poly.entity_id
_entity_poly.type
_entity_poly.pdbx_seq_one_letter_code
_entity_poly.pdbx_strand_id
1 'polypeptide(L)'
;MLLCFVFVTIFTSNSYAQRFVGFDSGESGVALLVGKPSVVRYTTWANWRQNWNFDVGYDFEQVAIAGVSHAYYFYDVDDLWKRSRRNWNTFLFYAGAGLLSGLGLGTVDTNDKFRLGVRGFGGFEYLFSGGPWSLKGEVGPALYFTGRTTAGIIGMIGVAYYFGSSDKVVGKKKARPVRKVRRVRKATRYEQRNLGQPQRQEVSSEKEKEETPSDDGGYSEFDESAFD
;
A
#
# COMPACT_ATOMS: atom_id res chain seq x y z
N MET A 1 26.12 -13.68 -21.43
CA MET A 1 25.21 -14.31 -20.45
C MET A 1 25.47 -13.71 -19.07
N LEU A 2 24.88 -12.55 -18.78
CA LEU A 2 25.05 -11.85 -17.51
C LEU A 2 23.76 -11.05 -17.25
N LEU A 3 22.66 -11.76 -16.97
CA LEU A 3 21.35 -11.15 -16.74
C LEU A 3 20.44 -12.09 -15.94
N CYS A 4 20.94 -12.58 -14.80
CA CYS A 4 20.16 -13.35 -13.81
C CYS A 4 20.28 -12.80 -12.38
N PHE A 5 20.97 -11.68 -12.18
CA PHE A 5 21.04 -10.99 -10.89
C PHE A 5 20.03 -9.86 -10.86
N VAL A 6 18.83 -10.11 -10.33
CA VAL A 6 18.11 -9.32 -9.31
C VAL A 6 16.86 -10.14 -8.98
N PHE A 7 17.07 -11.33 -8.43
CA PHE A 7 16.04 -12.03 -7.67
C PHE A 7 15.89 -11.26 -6.36
N VAL A 8 15.07 -10.22 -6.44
CA VAL A 8 14.23 -9.64 -5.39
C VAL A 8 14.33 -10.41 -4.06
N THR A 9 15.35 -10.08 -3.27
CA THR A 9 15.45 -10.40 -1.85
C THR A 9 14.46 -9.50 -1.11
N ILE A 10 13.17 -9.85 -1.16
CA ILE A 10 12.16 -9.31 -0.24
C ILE A 10 12.24 -10.15 1.04
N PHE A 11 13.17 -9.76 1.91
CA PHE A 11 13.15 -10.09 3.34
C PHE A 11 13.48 -8.80 4.08
N THR A 12 12.45 -8.06 4.48
CA THR A 12 12.59 -7.03 5.52
C THR A 12 11.34 -7.00 6.39
N SER A 13 11.50 -7.64 7.55
CA SER A 13 11.19 -7.13 8.89
C SER A 13 9.73 -6.86 9.27
N ASN A 14 9.24 -7.71 10.17
CA ASN A 14 8.08 -7.50 11.02
C ASN A 14 8.18 -6.20 11.83
N SER A 15 7.14 -5.39 11.81
CA SER A 15 6.91 -4.34 12.81
C SER A 15 5.41 -4.19 13.05
N TYR A 16 4.99 -4.62 14.24
CA TYR A 16 3.62 -4.57 14.75
C TYR A 16 3.24 -3.14 15.16
N ALA A 17 2.36 -2.48 14.42
CA ALA A 17 1.56 -1.35 14.89
C ALA A 17 0.26 -1.31 14.09
N GLN A 18 -0.89 -1.29 14.76
CA GLN A 18 -2.21 -1.23 14.11
C GLN A 18 -2.44 0.17 13.52
N ARG A 19 -2.22 0.27 12.20
CA ARG A 19 -2.33 1.44 11.32
C ARG A 19 -3.69 1.42 10.59
N PHE A 20 -4.10 2.50 9.93
CA PHE A 20 -4.91 2.32 8.72
C PHE A 20 -3.93 1.83 7.66
N VAL A 21 -3.96 0.52 7.38
CA VAL A 21 -2.76 -0.23 6.96
C VAL A 21 -2.55 -0.22 5.44
N GLY A 22 -3.49 0.30 4.63
CA GLY A 22 -3.59 -0.11 3.23
C GLY A 22 -4.41 -1.39 3.12
N PHE A 23 -4.30 -2.11 2.01
CA PHE A 23 -4.94 -3.41 1.89
C PHE A 23 -4.18 -4.43 2.73
N ASP A 24 -4.89 -5.13 3.61
CA ASP A 24 -4.26 -6.16 4.44
C ASP A 24 -3.89 -7.39 3.58
N SER A 25 -2.91 -8.17 4.06
CA SER A 25 -2.54 -9.43 3.42
C SER A 25 -3.77 -10.33 3.26
N GLY A 26 -4.00 -10.82 2.04
CA GLY A 26 -5.14 -11.67 1.68
C GLY A 26 -6.39 -10.91 1.27
N GLU A 27 -6.41 -9.58 1.34
CA GLU A 27 -7.47 -8.80 0.70
C GLU A 27 -7.38 -8.93 -0.81
N SER A 28 -8.52 -8.87 -1.48
CA SER A 28 -8.58 -9.06 -2.93
C SER A 28 -9.60 -8.14 -3.56
N GLY A 29 -9.55 -8.00 -4.88
CA GLY A 29 -10.47 -7.16 -5.62
C GLY A 29 -10.57 -7.55 -7.08
N VAL A 30 -11.56 -6.99 -7.77
CA VAL A 30 -11.75 -7.13 -9.21
C VAL A 30 -11.76 -5.74 -9.83
N ALA A 31 -11.06 -5.57 -10.95
CA ALA A 31 -11.07 -4.35 -11.73
C ALA A 31 -11.49 -4.62 -13.16
N LEU A 32 -12.22 -3.66 -13.74
CA LEU A 32 -12.44 -3.57 -15.18
C LEU A 32 -11.56 -2.44 -15.69
N LEU A 33 -10.61 -2.77 -16.56
CA LEU A 33 -9.65 -1.83 -17.14
C LEU A 33 -9.88 -1.78 -18.65
N VAL A 34 -10.11 -0.59 -19.19
CA VAL A 34 -10.35 -0.36 -20.62
C VAL A 34 -9.13 0.33 -21.21
N GLY A 35 -8.68 -0.15 -22.38
CA GLY A 35 -7.47 0.33 -23.02
C GLY A 35 -6.96 -0.61 -24.09
N LYS A 36 -5.65 -0.56 -24.33
CA LYS A 36 -4.93 -1.47 -25.22
C LYS A 36 -3.93 -2.30 -24.41
N PRO A 37 -4.29 -3.53 -23.96
CA PRO A 37 -5.59 -4.20 -24.13
C PRO A 37 -6.65 -3.78 -23.09
N SER A 38 -7.90 -4.22 -23.27
CA SER A 38 -8.96 -4.11 -22.26
C SER A 38 -9.05 -5.40 -21.47
N VAL A 39 -9.01 -5.33 -20.14
CA VAL A 39 -8.88 -6.51 -19.26
C VAL A 39 -9.82 -6.46 -18.05
N VAL A 40 -10.24 -7.63 -17.62
CA VAL A 40 -10.71 -7.87 -16.26
C VAL A 40 -9.53 -8.36 -15.45
N ARG A 41 -9.31 -7.73 -14.29
CA ARG A 41 -8.20 -8.02 -13.40
C ARG A 41 -8.71 -8.53 -12.06
N TYR A 42 -8.18 -9.64 -11.59
CA TYR A 42 -8.27 -10.03 -10.19
C TYR A 42 -6.99 -9.61 -9.46
N THR A 43 -7.12 -8.92 -8.35
CA THR A 43 -6.00 -8.44 -7.51
C THR A 43 -6.02 -9.18 -6.19
N THR A 44 -4.86 -9.62 -5.70
CA THR A 44 -4.68 -10.15 -4.34
C THR A 44 -3.47 -9.50 -3.69
N TRP A 45 -3.65 -9.02 -2.47
CA TRP A 45 -2.63 -8.28 -1.74
C TRP A 45 -1.77 -9.22 -0.90
N ALA A 46 -0.46 -9.21 -1.14
CA ALA A 46 0.51 -9.95 -0.33
C ALA A 46 0.83 -9.20 0.97
N ASN A 47 0.85 -7.87 0.90
CA ASN A 47 0.97 -6.96 2.03
C ASN A 47 0.47 -5.59 1.58
N TRP A 48 0.53 -4.60 2.47
CA TRP A 48 0.03 -3.26 2.20
C TRP A 48 0.69 -2.49 1.04
N ARG A 49 1.87 -2.91 0.57
CA ARG A 49 2.55 -2.29 -0.60
C ARG A 49 2.52 -3.16 -1.84
N GLN A 50 2.27 -4.45 -1.71
CA GLN A 50 2.52 -5.42 -2.78
C GLN A 50 1.27 -6.21 -3.12
N ASN A 51 0.97 -6.30 -4.41
CA ASN A 51 -0.11 -7.14 -4.90
C ASN A 51 0.29 -7.95 -6.13
N TRP A 52 -0.44 -9.05 -6.32
CA TRP A 52 -0.44 -9.85 -7.52
C TRP A 52 -1.72 -9.59 -8.29
N ASN A 53 -1.58 -9.38 -9.59
CA ASN A 53 -2.66 -9.12 -10.52
C ASN A 53 -2.73 -10.25 -11.54
N PHE A 54 -3.93 -10.79 -11.73
CA PHE A 54 -4.24 -11.79 -12.74
C PHE A 54 -5.18 -11.15 -13.75
N ASP A 55 -4.69 -10.97 -14.96
CA ASP A 55 -5.37 -10.27 -16.05
C ASP A 55 -5.92 -11.28 -17.04
N VAL A 56 -7.17 -11.10 -17.45
CA VAL A 56 -7.76 -11.77 -18.60
C VAL A 56 -8.52 -10.74 -19.41
N GLY A 57 -8.30 -10.69 -20.72
CA GLY A 57 -8.94 -9.70 -21.55
C GLY A 57 -8.69 -9.88 -23.02
N TYR A 58 -8.84 -8.77 -23.74
CA TYR A 58 -8.86 -8.76 -25.19
C TYR A 58 -8.16 -7.51 -25.71
N ASP A 59 -7.29 -7.72 -26.70
CA ASP A 59 -6.72 -6.67 -27.52
C ASP A 59 -7.56 -6.47 -28.79
N PHE A 60 -7.73 -5.23 -29.23
CA PHE A 60 -8.46 -4.89 -30.46
C PHE A 60 -7.82 -5.48 -31.73
N GLU A 61 -6.57 -5.95 -31.63
CA GLU A 61 -5.90 -6.78 -32.64
C GLU A 61 -6.41 -8.24 -32.69
N GLN A 62 -7.54 -8.54 -32.03
CA GLN A 62 -8.15 -9.88 -31.98
C GLN A 62 -7.33 -10.93 -31.23
N VAL A 63 -6.58 -10.49 -30.22
CA VAL A 63 -5.78 -11.36 -29.36
C VAL A 63 -6.44 -11.43 -27.99
N ALA A 64 -6.84 -12.64 -27.58
CA ALA A 64 -7.23 -12.88 -26.19
C ALA A 64 -5.95 -12.87 -25.33
N ILE A 65 -5.90 -12.06 -24.28
CA ILE A 65 -4.71 -11.88 -23.44
C ILE A 65 -4.97 -12.42 -22.05
N ALA A 66 -3.98 -13.12 -21.51
CA ALA A 66 -3.88 -13.45 -20.09
C ALA A 66 -2.57 -12.93 -19.53
N GLY A 67 -2.51 -12.60 -18.25
CA GLY A 67 -1.29 -12.08 -17.65
C GLY A 67 -1.24 -12.27 -16.16
N VAL A 68 -0.01 -12.29 -15.64
CA VAL A 68 0.26 -12.20 -14.21
C VAL A 68 1.26 -11.09 -13.98
N SER A 69 0.99 -10.20 -13.03
CA SER A 69 1.92 -9.13 -12.70
C SER A 69 2.01 -8.90 -11.20
N HIS A 70 3.15 -8.36 -10.77
CA HIS A 70 3.41 -7.96 -9.41
C HIS A 70 3.57 -6.43 -9.38
N ALA A 71 2.80 -5.75 -8.55
CA ALA A 71 2.89 -4.31 -8.37
C ALA A 71 3.38 -3.93 -6.97
N TYR A 72 4.11 -2.82 -6.92
CA TYR A 72 4.59 -2.16 -5.71
C TYR A 72 4.03 -0.75 -5.64
N TYR A 73 3.43 -0.43 -4.51
CA TYR A 73 2.77 0.83 -4.24
C TYR A 73 3.70 1.78 -3.47
N PHE A 74 3.91 2.98 -3.99
CA PHE A 74 4.81 3.99 -3.44
C PHE A 74 4.04 4.95 -2.52
N TYR A 75 3.95 4.63 -1.23
CA TYR A 75 3.44 5.56 -0.20
C TYR A 75 4.41 5.75 0.94
N ASP A 76 4.45 6.99 1.40
CA ASP A 76 5.01 7.36 2.68
C ASP A 76 4.05 6.96 3.81
N VAL A 77 4.59 6.31 4.84
CA VAL A 77 3.85 5.87 6.02
C VAL A 77 3.33 7.08 6.80
N ASP A 78 4.04 8.20 6.75
CA ASP A 78 3.65 9.43 7.45
C ASP A 78 2.44 10.11 6.80
N ASP A 79 2.32 10.01 5.47
CA ASP A 79 1.18 10.53 4.73
C ASP A 79 -0.09 9.69 4.97
N LEU A 80 0.07 8.38 5.16
CA LEU A 80 -0.99 7.47 5.63
C LEU A 80 -1.46 7.81 7.05
N TRP A 81 -0.55 8.24 7.94
CA TRP A 81 -0.88 8.59 9.31
C TRP A 81 -1.75 9.85 9.41
N LYS A 82 -1.46 10.86 8.58
CA LYS A 82 -2.28 12.07 8.48
C LYS A 82 -3.67 11.78 7.89
N ARG A 83 -3.79 10.76 7.01
CA ARG A 83 -5.03 10.39 6.29
C ARG A 83 -5.87 9.30 7.01
N SER A 84 -5.27 8.56 7.95
CA SER A 84 -5.76 7.33 8.61
C SER A 84 -7.10 7.43 9.35
N ARG A 85 -7.64 8.61 9.65
CA ARG A 85 -8.82 8.69 10.53
C ARG A 85 -10.17 8.84 9.84
N ARG A 86 -10.26 9.16 8.54
CA ARG A 86 -11.60 9.29 7.91
C ARG A 86 -11.69 9.34 6.39
N ASN A 87 -10.59 9.55 5.65
CA ASN A 87 -10.72 9.96 4.25
C ASN A 87 -10.13 8.91 3.32
N TRP A 88 -11.01 8.06 2.79
CA TRP A 88 -10.81 7.24 1.59
C TRP A 88 -10.69 8.12 0.33
N ASN A 89 -10.01 9.26 0.38
CA ASN A 89 -9.86 10.19 -0.73
C ASN A 89 -8.36 10.37 -1.00
N THR A 90 -7.74 9.30 -1.47
CA THR A 90 -6.29 9.18 -1.51
C THR A 90 -5.85 8.80 -2.92
N PHE A 91 -4.98 9.63 -3.46
CA PHE A 91 -4.27 9.37 -4.71
C PHE A 91 -3.01 8.57 -4.41
N LEU A 92 -2.81 7.52 -5.20
CA LEU A 92 -1.86 6.45 -4.98
C LEU A 92 -1.05 6.24 -6.28
N PHE A 93 0.28 6.12 -6.21
CA PHE A 93 1.13 5.74 -7.34
C PHE A 93 1.74 4.36 -7.13
N TYR A 94 1.86 3.57 -8.19
CA TYR A 94 2.45 2.24 -8.13
C TYR A 94 3.17 1.90 -9.43
N ALA A 95 4.07 0.93 -9.37
CA ALA A 95 4.73 0.38 -10.55
C ALA A 95 4.96 -1.12 -10.37
N GLY A 96 5.16 -1.83 -11.47
CA GLY A 96 5.31 -3.26 -11.44
C GLY A 96 5.82 -3.86 -12.73
N ALA A 97 5.96 -5.17 -12.70
CA ALA A 97 6.35 -5.98 -13.85
C ALA A 97 5.52 -7.25 -13.89
N GLY A 98 5.39 -7.84 -15.07
CA GLY A 98 4.62 -9.05 -15.23
C GLY A 98 4.90 -9.79 -16.53
N LEU A 99 4.26 -10.95 -16.64
CA LEU A 99 4.21 -11.78 -17.82
C LEU A 99 2.86 -11.62 -18.50
N LEU A 100 2.88 -11.66 -19.83
CA LEU A 100 1.70 -11.63 -20.68
C LEU A 100 1.76 -12.83 -21.61
N SER A 101 0.61 -13.45 -21.84
CA SER A 101 0.40 -14.39 -22.93
C SER A 101 -0.82 -13.97 -23.73
N GLY A 102 -0.84 -14.29 -25.01
CA GLY A 102 -1.91 -13.97 -25.93
C GLY A 102 -2.19 -15.13 -26.86
N LEU A 103 -3.47 -15.39 -27.15
CA LEU A 103 -3.90 -16.35 -28.15
C LEU A 103 -4.61 -15.59 -29.26
N GLY A 104 -4.08 -15.72 -30.48
CA GLY A 104 -4.71 -15.15 -31.68
C GLY A 104 -6.03 -15.87 -31.93
N LEU A 105 -7.12 -15.12 -32.00
CA LEU A 105 -8.41 -15.67 -32.42
C LEU A 105 -8.39 -15.75 -33.95
N GLY A 106 -8.63 -16.95 -34.49
CA GLY A 106 -8.31 -17.37 -35.87
C GLY A 106 -9.04 -16.67 -37.02
N THR A 107 -9.49 -15.44 -36.83
CA THR A 107 -10.13 -14.58 -37.84
C THR A 107 -9.15 -13.63 -38.53
N VAL A 108 -7.91 -13.49 -38.05
CA VAL A 108 -6.85 -12.72 -38.71
C VAL A 108 -5.64 -13.63 -38.96
N ASP A 109 -5.14 -13.58 -40.19
CA ASP A 109 -3.98 -14.33 -40.69
C ASP A 109 -2.66 -13.76 -40.12
N THR A 110 -2.62 -13.53 -38.81
CA THR A 110 -1.37 -13.21 -38.12
C THR A 110 -0.60 -14.51 -37.92
N ASN A 111 0.58 -14.61 -38.52
CA ASN A 111 1.51 -15.74 -38.37
C ASN A 111 1.80 -16.13 -36.90
N ASP A 112 1.54 -15.24 -35.94
CA ASP A 112 1.73 -15.48 -34.52
C ASP A 112 0.40 -15.87 -33.84
N LYS A 113 0.03 -17.15 -33.95
CA LYS A 113 -1.13 -17.75 -33.25
C LYS A 113 -1.04 -17.65 -31.73
N PHE A 114 0.16 -17.46 -31.20
CA PHE A 114 0.46 -17.36 -29.79
C PHE A 114 1.45 -16.23 -29.55
N ARG A 115 1.19 -15.42 -28.52
CA ARG A 115 2.05 -14.35 -28.03
C ARG A 115 2.51 -14.67 -26.61
N LEU A 116 3.79 -14.50 -26.32
CA LEU A 116 4.34 -14.54 -24.97
C LEU A 116 5.22 -13.31 -24.79
N GLY A 117 5.10 -12.64 -23.66
CA GLY A 117 5.81 -11.40 -23.42
C GLY A 117 6.01 -11.06 -21.95
N VAL A 118 6.79 -10.01 -21.75
CA VAL A 118 6.98 -9.34 -20.46
C VAL A 118 6.41 -7.93 -20.57
N ARG A 119 5.96 -7.37 -19.45
CA ARG A 119 5.56 -5.97 -19.37
C ARG A 119 6.14 -5.31 -18.12
N GLY A 120 6.49 -4.04 -18.26
CA GLY A 120 6.63 -3.11 -17.14
C GLY A 120 5.46 -2.14 -17.15
N PHE A 121 5.06 -1.64 -15.99
CA PHE A 121 4.00 -0.62 -15.91
C PHE A 121 4.22 0.32 -14.73
N GLY A 122 3.80 1.56 -14.91
CA GLY A 122 3.59 2.56 -13.88
C GLY A 122 2.15 3.03 -13.93
N GLY A 123 1.57 3.36 -12.78
CA GLY A 123 0.17 3.71 -12.70
C GLY A 123 -0.18 4.55 -11.49
N PHE A 124 -1.43 4.97 -11.49
CA PHE A 124 -2.06 5.63 -10.37
C PHE A 124 -3.37 4.96 -10.00
N GLU A 125 -3.75 5.13 -8.75
CA GLU A 125 -5.00 4.67 -8.18
C GLU A 125 -5.61 5.79 -7.32
N TYR A 126 -6.90 6.02 -7.46
CA TYR A 126 -7.64 6.98 -6.66
C TYR A 126 -8.73 6.24 -5.92
N LEU A 127 -8.57 6.13 -4.60
CA LEU A 127 -9.57 5.55 -3.73
C LEU A 127 -10.68 6.59 -3.50
N PHE A 128 -11.95 6.18 -3.65
CA PHE A 128 -13.11 7.05 -3.46
C PHE A 128 -13.64 7.03 -2.03
N SER A 129 -14.03 8.21 -1.51
CA SER A 129 -14.59 8.29 -0.18
C SER A 129 -15.99 7.70 -0.11
N GLY A 130 -16.18 6.69 0.73
CA GLY A 130 -17.51 6.13 1.02
C GLY A 130 -17.85 4.81 0.34
N GLY A 131 -16.89 4.16 -0.33
CA GLY A 131 -17.10 2.80 -0.82
C GLY A 131 -15.80 2.07 -1.15
N PRO A 132 -15.88 0.74 -1.35
CA PRO A 132 -14.73 -0.11 -1.68
C PRO A 132 -14.31 -0.01 -3.16
N TRP A 133 -14.49 1.16 -3.79
CA TRP A 133 -14.22 1.38 -5.21
C TRP A 133 -13.02 2.31 -5.40
N SER A 134 -12.28 2.12 -6.49
CA SER A 134 -11.19 3.00 -6.91
C SER A 134 -11.18 3.23 -8.41
N LEU A 135 -10.61 4.36 -8.84
CA LEU A 135 -10.24 4.62 -10.24
C LEU A 135 -8.76 4.29 -10.42
N LYS A 136 -8.40 3.55 -11.47
CA LYS A 136 -7.01 3.14 -11.75
C LYS A 136 -6.61 3.53 -13.16
N GLY A 137 -5.37 3.95 -13.33
CA GLY A 137 -4.74 4.21 -14.62
C GLY A 137 -3.36 3.58 -14.68
N GLU A 138 -3.02 2.93 -15.80
CA GLU A 138 -1.74 2.27 -16.02
C GLU A 138 -1.20 2.56 -17.40
N VAL A 139 0.11 2.72 -17.49
CA VAL A 139 0.86 2.80 -18.75
C VAL A 139 2.21 2.12 -18.60
N GLY A 140 2.68 1.48 -19.67
CA GLY A 140 4.06 0.99 -19.69
C GLY A 140 4.43 0.16 -20.90
N PRO A 141 5.73 -0.15 -21.04
CA PRO A 141 6.24 -0.92 -22.16
C PRO A 141 5.88 -2.41 -22.03
N ALA A 142 5.65 -3.05 -23.19
CA ALA A 142 5.51 -4.49 -23.32
C ALA A 142 6.44 -5.02 -24.42
N LEU A 143 7.03 -6.18 -24.19
CA LEU A 143 7.89 -6.89 -25.14
C LEU A 143 7.33 -8.29 -25.37
N TYR A 144 7.04 -8.64 -26.62
CA TYR A 144 6.57 -9.97 -27.03
C TYR A 144 7.68 -10.70 -27.76
N PHE A 145 7.84 -12.01 -27.53
CA PHE A 145 8.99 -12.83 -27.99
C PHE A 145 8.65 -13.93 -29.00
N THR A 146 7.39 -14.14 -29.33
CA THR A 146 6.93 -15.24 -30.21
C THR A 146 7.03 -14.84 -31.68
N GLY A 147 7.76 -15.63 -32.48
CA GLY A 147 7.95 -15.40 -33.92
C GLY A 147 8.94 -14.26 -34.21
N ARG A 148 8.60 -13.04 -33.79
CA ARG A 148 9.46 -11.85 -33.86
C ARG A 148 9.35 -11.04 -32.58
N THR A 149 10.47 -10.49 -32.12
CA THR A 149 10.46 -9.59 -30.97
C THR A 149 9.77 -8.29 -31.33
N THR A 150 8.63 -8.01 -30.68
CA THR A 150 7.84 -6.80 -30.92
C THR A 150 7.73 -6.01 -29.61
N ALA A 151 8.04 -4.72 -29.67
CA ALA A 151 7.87 -3.80 -28.55
C ALA A 151 6.62 -2.94 -28.76
N GLY A 152 5.91 -2.66 -27.67
CA GLY A 152 4.73 -1.81 -27.67
C GLY A 152 4.54 -1.07 -26.36
N ILE A 153 3.58 -0.16 -26.34
CA ILE A 153 3.13 0.54 -25.13
C ILE A 153 1.70 0.10 -24.84
N ILE A 154 1.48 -0.35 -23.61
CA ILE A 154 0.16 -0.70 -23.08
C ILE A 154 -0.33 0.47 -22.24
N GLY A 155 -1.60 0.84 -22.42
CA GLY A 155 -2.25 1.90 -21.65
C GLY A 155 -3.68 1.51 -21.31
N MET A 156 -4.06 1.68 -20.04
CA MET A 156 -5.35 1.26 -19.50
C MET A 156 -5.87 2.25 -18.46
N ILE A 157 -7.20 2.44 -18.41
CA ILE A 157 -7.88 3.17 -17.34
C ILE A 157 -9.15 2.42 -16.96
N GLY A 158 -9.52 2.42 -15.68
CA GLY A 158 -10.71 1.70 -15.26
C GLY A 158 -11.03 1.80 -13.78
N VAL A 159 -11.95 0.96 -13.33
CA VAL A 159 -12.50 0.98 -11.98
C VAL A 159 -12.24 -0.36 -11.30
N ALA A 160 -11.82 -0.33 -10.05
CA ALA A 160 -11.65 -1.52 -9.22
C ALA A 160 -12.60 -1.53 -8.03
N TYR A 161 -13.03 -2.72 -7.64
CA TYR A 161 -13.81 -3.03 -6.45
C TYR A 161 -13.03 -3.97 -5.55
N TYR A 162 -12.96 -3.70 -4.26
CA TYR A 162 -12.21 -4.49 -3.29
C TYR A 162 -13.11 -5.23 -2.30
N PHE A 163 -12.90 -6.53 -2.17
CA PHE A 163 -13.58 -7.39 -1.19
C PHE A 163 -12.89 -7.27 0.18
N GLY A 164 -13.68 -7.13 1.25
CA GLY A 164 -13.17 -7.10 2.64
C GLY A 164 -12.80 -5.71 3.19
N SER A 165 -12.78 -4.68 2.35
CA SER A 165 -12.51 -3.29 2.76
C SER A 165 -13.64 -2.66 3.59
N SER A 166 -14.90 -3.06 3.36
CA SER A 166 -16.08 -2.43 3.96
C SER A 166 -16.32 -2.76 5.44
N ASP A 167 -15.87 -3.93 5.93
CA ASP A 167 -16.24 -4.42 7.27
C ASP A 167 -15.39 -3.82 8.40
N LYS A 168 -14.23 -3.24 8.09
CA LYS A 168 -13.35 -2.64 9.10
C LYS A 168 -13.74 -1.22 9.49
N VAL A 169 -14.69 -0.60 8.77
CA VAL A 169 -15.15 0.78 9.04
C VAL A 169 -16.17 0.86 10.18
N VAL A 170 -16.84 -0.25 10.54
CA VAL A 170 -17.79 -0.27 11.66
C VAL A 170 -17.20 -0.98 12.89
N GLY A 171 -15.93 -0.68 13.16
CA GLY A 171 -15.38 -0.71 14.50
C GLY A 171 -15.99 0.37 15.39
N LYS A 172 -17.33 0.50 15.47
CA LYS A 172 -17.96 0.88 16.74
C LYS A 172 -17.55 -0.24 17.68
N LYS A 173 -16.38 -0.11 18.32
CA LYS A 173 -16.12 -0.77 19.59
C LYS A 173 -17.37 -0.43 20.40
N LYS A 174 -18.29 -1.40 20.53
CA LYS A 174 -19.34 -1.35 21.54
C LYS A 174 -18.53 -1.05 22.78
N ALA A 175 -18.59 0.20 23.23
CA ALA A 175 -17.95 0.62 24.45
C ALA A 175 -18.42 -0.42 25.44
N ARG A 176 -17.52 -1.32 25.87
CA ARG A 176 -17.85 -2.27 26.91
C ARG A 176 -18.45 -1.38 27.99
N PRO A 177 -19.72 -1.57 28.40
CA PRO A 177 -20.29 -0.72 29.42
C PRO A 177 -19.30 -0.84 30.57
N VAL A 178 -18.65 0.28 30.90
CA VAL A 178 -17.75 0.34 32.04
C VAL A 178 -18.64 -0.10 33.18
N ARG A 179 -18.50 -1.36 33.60
CA ARG A 179 -19.15 -1.88 34.78
C ARG A 179 -18.64 -0.93 35.84
N LYS A 180 -19.47 0.02 36.25
CA LYS A 180 -19.23 0.84 37.43
C LYS A 180 -19.08 -0.19 38.54
N VAL A 181 -17.83 -0.53 38.84
CA VAL A 181 -17.50 -1.30 40.02
C VAL A 181 -17.88 -0.38 41.15
N ARG A 182 -19.11 -0.53 41.62
CA ARG A 182 -19.63 0.07 42.82
C ARG A 182 -18.73 -0.50 43.92
N ARG A 183 -17.63 0.19 44.23
CA ARG A 183 -16.89 -0.05 45.47
C ARG A 183 -17.86 0.25 46.58
N VAL A 184 -18.54 -0.79 47.07
CA VAL A 184 -19.24 -0.77 48.34
C VAL A 184 -18.13 -0.63 49.38
N ARG A 185 -17.80 0.62 49.73
CA ARG A 185 -17.06 0.92 50.96
C ARG A 185 -17.96 0.46 52.10
N LYS A 186 -17.68 -0.74 52.63
CA LYS A 186 -18.13 -1.11 53.97
C LYS A 186 -17.50 -0.10 54.92
N ALA A 187 -18.33 0.78 55.47
CA ALA A 187 -17.98 1.62 56.59
C ALA A 187 -17.87 0.72 57.82
N THR A 188 -16.67 0.21 58.09
CA THR A 188 -16.36 -0.37 59.39
C THR A 188 -16.17 0.78 60.36
N ARG A 189 -17.23 1.05 61.11
CA ARG A 189 -17.26 1.95 62.26
C ARG A 189 -16.71 1.15 63.45
N TYR A 190 -15.44 1.30 63.74
CA TYR A 190 -14.80 1.02 65.03
C TYR A 190 -13.73 2.10 65.18
N GLU A 191 -14.07 3.19 65.85
CA GLU A 191 -13.73 3.41 67.25
C GLU A 191 -12.22 3.44 67.53
N GLN A 192 -11.81 4.67 67.86
CA GLN A 192 -10.90 5.02 68.95
C GLN A 192 -9.38 5.03 68.70
N ARG A 193 -8.88 6.26 68.87
CA ARG A 193 -7.77 6.64 69.77
C ARG A 193 -6.38 6.10 69.45
N ASN A 194 -5.53 7.00 68.93
CA ASN A 194 -4.37 7.56 69.65
C ASN A 194 -3.65 8.51 68.69
N LEU A 195 -3.66 9.83 68.92
CA LEU A 195 -2.70 10.56 69.76
C LEU A 195 -1.25 10.42 69.29
N GLY A 196 -0.69 11.52 68.79
CA GLY A 196 0.69 11.90 69.14
C GLY A 196 1.75 11.91 68.04
N GLN A 197 1.81 13.02 67.27
CA GLN A 197 3.03 13.80 66.94
C GLN A 197 4.22 13.13 66.19
N PRO A 198 5.30 13.87 65.83
CA PRO A 198 5.36 15.10 65.02
C PRO A 198 6.38 14.99 63.85
N GLN A 199 6.56 16.12 63.16
CA GLN A 199 7.46 16.46 62.04
C GLN A 199 8.93 15.99 62.12
N ARG A 200 9.52 15.70 60.95
CA ARG A 200 10.92 15.95 60.50
C ARG A 200 11.06 15.42 59.06
N GLN A 201 11.85 15.96 58.12
CA GLN A 201 12.82 17.04 58.08
C GLN A 201 13.14 17.30 56.58
N GLU A 202 13.48 18.55 56.23
CA GLU A 202 14.06 18.98 54.96
C GLU A 202 15.43 18.34 54.68
N VAL A 203 15.78 18.13 53.39
CA VAL A 203 17.11 18.28 52.73
C VAL A 203 16.81 18.29 51.20
N SER A 204 16.79 19.41 50.47
CA SER A 204 17.85 20.27 49.89
C SER A 204 18.71 19.65 48.77
N SER A 205 19.06 20.51 47.79
CA SER A 205 20.15 20.44 46.77
C SER A 205 20.02 19.33 45.70
N GLU A 206 20.38 19.48 44.41
CA GLU A 206 21.23 20.42 43.66
C GLU A 206 20.98 20.18 42.13
N LYS A 207 20.99 21.22 41.28
CA LYS A 207 21.92 21.51 40.14
C LYS A 207 22.33 20.28 39.29
N GLU A 208 22.19 20.28 37.96
CA GLU A 208 22.97 20.97 36.89
C GLU A 208 22.12 20.91 35.58
N LYS A 209 21.98 21.88 34.66
CA LYS A 209 22.90 22.72 33.85
C LYS A 209 23.90 21.97 32.96
N GLU A 210 23.55 21.81 31.68
CA GLU A 210 24.44 21.80 30.49
C GLU A 210 23.51 21.93 29.26
N GLU A 211 23.39 23.08 28.60
CA GLU A 211 24.28 23.73 27.61
C GLU A 211 24.61 22.92 26.34
N THR A 212 24.38 23.60 25.22
CA THR A 212 24.32 23.19 23.82
C THR A 212 25.71 23.12 23.19
N PRO A 213 25.87 22.45 22.03
CA PRO A 213 26.15 23.22 20.80
C PRO A 213 25.38 22.63 19.59
N SER A 214 24.67 23.40 18.76
CA SER A 214 25.13 24.21 17.62
C SER A 214 26.21 23.51 16.78
N ASP A 215 25.81 22.96 15.63
CA ASP A 215 26.76 22.68 14.56
C ASP A 215 26.20 23.14 13.21
N ASP A 216 26.96 24.04 12.63
CA ASP A 216 26.79 24.69 11.34
C ASP A 216 27.28 23.76 10.23
N GLY A 217 26.57 23.74 9.11
CA GLY A 217 27.06 23.19 7.84
C GLY A 217 26.01 23.41 6.75
N GLY A 218 26.15 24.28 5.77
CA GLY A 218 27.36 24.75 5.11
C GLY A 218 27.47 24.10 3.73
N TYR A 219 26.86 24.78 2.74
CA TYR A 219 27.12 24.79 1.29
C TYR A 219 27.23 23.48 0.49
N SER A 220 26.46 23.41 -0.61
CA SER A 220 27.04 23.57 -1.96
C SER A 220 25.93 23.75 -3.00
N GLU A 221 25.93 24.91 -3.66
CA GLU A 221 25.34 25.11 -4.99
C GLU A 221 25.86 24.01 -5.94
N PHE A 222 24.96 23.37 -6.66
CA PHE A 222 25.31 22.52 -7.79
C PHE A 222 25.09 23.33 -9.07
N ASP A 223 26.20 23.53 -9.77
CA ASP A 223 26.36 24.26 -11.01
C ASP A 223 25.68 23.49 -12.16
N GLU A 224 24.75 24.14 -12.85
CA GLU A 224 24.03 23.62 -14.01
C GLU A 224 24.71 24.18 -15.27
N SER A 225 25.71 23.47 -15.79
CA SER A 225 26.18 23.70 -17.15
C SER A 225 26.78 22.45 -17.77
N ALA A 226 26.53 22.30 -19.06
CA ALA A 226 26.97 21.23 -19.97
C ALA A 226 26.08 19.99 -20.05
N PHE A 227 25.07 20.04 -20.92
CA PHE A 227 24.88 19.04 -21.97
C PHE A 227 24.17 19.71 -23.16
N ASP A 228 24.97 20.22 -24.09
CA ASP A 228 24.63 20.27 -25.53
C ASP A 228 24.77 18.86 -26.13
#